data_AF-D0U579-F1
#
_entry.id   AF-D0U579-F1
#
_cell.length_a   1.000
_cell.length_b   1.000
_cell.length_c   1.000
_cell.angle_alpha   90.00
_cell.angle_beta   90.00
_cell.angle_gamma   90.00
#
_symmetry.space_group_name_H-M   'P 1'
#
loop_
_entity.id
_entity.type
_entity.pdbx_description
1 polymer ?
#
loop_
_entity_poly.entity_id
_entity_poly.type
_entity_poly.pdbx_seq_one_letter_code
_entity_poly.pdbx_strand_id
1 'polypeptide(L)'
;MEVEYVGSSEESINVSGVNVDYDLKTYGIYGTYRYVFPNTALYAKGKLGFAKAEINVEANGFGGSASDSDSDTGVAGGIGLGYLVNPNIAIEGEYAIVAEDIDLLTIGANFKF
;
A
#
# COMPACT_ATOMS: atom_id res chain seq x y z
N MET A 1 -6.13 -13.99 -4.87
CA MET A 1 -4.88 -13.89 -4.09
C MET A 1 -3.96 -12.98 -4.85
N GLU A 2 -3.59 -11.87 -4.24
CA GLU A 2 -2.72 -10.83 -4.80
C GLU A 2 -1.51 -10.70 -3.87
N VAL A 3 -0.31 -10.66 -4.45
CA VAL A 3 0.93 -10.36 -3.72
C VAL A 3 1.36 -8.98 -4.16
N GLU A 4 1.56 -8.09 -3.20
CA GLU A 4 1.98 -6.73 -3.45
C GLU A 4 3.37 -6.52 -2.84
N TYR A 5 4.28 -6.02 -3.66
CA TYR A 5 5.58 -5.55 -3.23
C TYR A 5 5.66 -4.06 -3.54
N VAL A 6 5.76 -3.24 -2.50
CA VAL A 6 5.95 -1.80 -2.64
C VAL A 6 7.27 -1.46 -1.95
N GLY A 7 8.33 -1.35 -2.75
CA GLY A 7 9.57 -0.73 -2.31
C GLY A 7 9.56 0.73 -2.72
N SER A 8 9.75 1.64 -1.78
CA SER A 8 10.07 3.04 -2.11
C SER A 8 11.54 3.15 -2.47
N SER A 9 11.86 4.00 -3.45
CA SER A 9 13.24 4.29 -3.82
C SER A 9 13.92 5.12 -2.72
N GLU A 10 15.18 4.79 -2.43
CA GLU A 10 16.06 5.51 -1.51
C GLU A 10 16.10 7.00 -1.89
N GLU A 11 15.53 7.87 -1.05
CA GLU A 11 15.58 9.32 -1.27
C GLU A 11 16.55 9.95 -0.26
N SER A 12 17.69 10.43 -0.76
CA SER A 12 18.75 11.03 0.05
C SER A 12 18.51 12.53 0.17
N ILE A 13 18.33 13.03 1.40
CA ILE A 13 18.14 14.45 1.66
C ILE A 13 19.39 15.01 2.35
N ASN A 14 20.03 16.01 1.74
CA ASN A 14 21.17 16.71 2.32
C ASN A 14 20.70 17.96 3.06
N VAL A 15 20.68 17.92 4.39
CA VAL A 15 20.35 19.09 5.22
C VAL A 15 21.57 19.48 6.04
N SER A 16 22.22 20.59 5.65
CA SER A 16 23.27 21.25 6.43
C SER A 16 24.45 20.36 6.84
N GLY A 17 24.89 19.45 5.96
CA GLY A 17 26.04 18.55 6.19
C GLY A 17 25.70 17.22 6.86
N VAL A 18 24.41 16.95 7.10
CA VAL A 18 23.88 15.65 7.55
C VAL A 18 23.23 14.97 6.36
N ASN A 19 23.64 13.73 6.08
CA ASN A 19 22.97 12.86 5.11
C ASN A 19 21.92 12.07 5.90
N VAL A 20 20.65 12.21 5.49
CA VAL A 20 19.57 11.39 6.02
C VAL A 20 19.02 10.55 4.89
N ASP A 21 19.19 9.24 5.03
CA ASP A 21 18.69 8.23 4.10
C ASP A 21 17.43 7.60 4.69
N TYR A 22 16.34 7.64 3.92
CA TYR A 22 15.07 7.03 4.27
C TYR A 22 14.75 5.94 3.25
N ASP A 23 14.63 4.70 3.74
CA ASP A 23 14.22 3.54 2.93
C ASP A 23 12.97 2.91 3.55
N LEU A 24 11.90 2.89 2.75
CA LEU A 24 10.60 2.32 3.12
C LEU A 24 10.35 1.09 2.26
N LYS A 25 10.41 -0.10 2.87
CA LYS A 25 10.07 -1.36 2.21
C LYS A 25 8.80 -1.94 2.81
N THR A 26 7.80 -2.20 1.98
CA THR A 26 6.55 -2.81 2.41
C THR A 26 6.26 -4.08 1.62
N TYR A 27 6.02 -5.17 2.35
CA TYR A 27 5.67 -6.47 1.78
C TYR A 27 4.26 -6.83 2.23
N GLY A 28 3.35 -7.08 1.28
CA GLY A 28 1.96 -7.39 1.58
C GLY A 28 1.49 -8.65 0.87
N ILE A 29 0.83 -9.54 1.63
CA ILE A 29 0.09 -10.66 1.05
C ILE A 29 -1.39 -10.50 1.35
N TYR A 30 -2.21 -10.49 0.29
CA TYR A 30 -3.63 -10.22 0.39
C TYR A 30 -4.47 -11.31 -0.28
N GLY A 31 -5.40 -11.85 0.50
CA GLY A 31 -6.53 -12.59 -0.03
C GLY A 31 -7.56 -11.60 -0.56
N THR A 32 -7.75 -11.54 -1.87
CA THR A 32 -8.78 -10.70 -2.49
C THR A 32 -9.95 -11.54 -2.99
N TYR A 33 -11.15 -11.07 -2.70
CA TYR A 33 -12.41 -11.69 -3.07
C TYR A 33 -13.31 -10.66 -3.74
N ARG A 34 -13.76 -10.97 -4.96
CA ARG A 34 -14.64 -10.10 -5.73
C ARG A 34 -16.01 -10.75 -5.88
N TYR A 35 -17.04 -10.06 -5.42
CA TYR A 35 -18.43 -10.46 -5.55
C TYR A 35 -19.12 -9.55 -6.57
N VAL A 36 -19.44 -10.09 -7.75
CA VAL A 36 -20.19 -9.36 -8.77
C VAL A 36 -21.68 -9.60 -8.53
N PHE A 37 -22.44 -8.52 -8.38
CA PHE A 37 -23.87 -8.62 -8.12
C PHE A 37 -24.60 -9.03 -9.40
N PRO A 38 -25.24 -10.22 -9.43
CA PRO A 38 -25.97 -10.67 -10.61
C PRO A 38 -27.08 -9.66 -10.96
N ASN A 39 -27.32 -9.47 -12.26
CA ASN A 39 -28.24 -8.48 -12.83
C ASN A 39 -27.88 -6.99 -12.59
N THR A 40 -26.68 -6.69 -12.09
CA THR A 40 -26.22 -5.30 -11.98
C THR A 40 -24.79 -5.15 -12.47
N ALA A 41 -24.40 -3.93 -12.80
CA ALA A 41 -23.02 -3.55 -13.10
C ALA A 41 -22.17 -3.37 -11.84
N LEU A 42 -22.67 -3.68 -10.65
CA LEU A 42 -21.96 -3.45 -9.40
C LEU A 42 -21.13 -4.67 -9.01
N TYR A 43 -19.97 -4.43 -8.42
CA TYR A 43 -19.22 -5.46 -7.72
C TYR A 43 -18.70 -4.93 -6.38
N ALA A 44 -18.66 -5.80 -5.39
CA ALA A 44 -17.91 -5.58 -4.18
C ALA A 44 -16.58 -6.34 -4.27
N LYS A 45 -15.52 -5.76 -3.73
CA LYS A 45 -14.21 -6.37 -3.56
C LYS A 45 -13.85 -6.29 -2.09
N GLY A 46 -13.49 -7.40 -1.48
CA GLY A 46 -12.85 -7.42 -0.17
C GLY A 46 -11.40 -7.86 -0.35
N LYS A 47 -10.49 -7.25 0.39
CA LYS A 47 -9.12 -7.72 0.56
C LYS A 47 -8.83 -7.87 2.05
N LEU A 48 -8.15 -8.94 2.42
CA LEU A 48 -7.70 -9.15 3.80
C LEU A 48 -6.40 -9.94 3.77
N GLY A 49 -5.47 -9.57 4.63
CA GLY A 49 -4.11 -10.06 4.56
C GLY A 49 -3.24 -9.52 5.68
N PHE A 50 -1.94 -9.64 5.45
CA PHE A 50 -0.90 -9.16 6.35
C PHE A 50 0.08 -8.33 5.55
N ALA A 51 0.49 -7.19 6.12
CA ALA A 51 1.51 -6.34 5.57
C ALA A 51 2.64 -6.18 6.59
N LYS A 52 3.87 -6.23 6.12
CA LYS A 52 5.06 -5.90 6.90
C LYS A 52 5.63 -4.61 6.34
N ALA A 53 5.77 -3.60 7.21
CA ALA A 53 6.46 -2.37 6.89
C ALA A 53 7.81 -2.37 7.61
N GLU A 54 8.87 -2.12 6.86
CA GLU A 54 10.22 -1.98 7.39
C GLU A 54 10.68 -0.57 7.08
N ILE A 55 10.92 0.22 8.14
CA ILE A 55 11.37 1.60 8.05
C ILE A 55 12.82 1.62 8.49
N ASN A 56 13.72 1.93 7.55
CA ASN A 56 15.13 2.13 7.86
C ASN A 56 15.43 3.62 7.78
N VAL A 57 15.85 4.21 8.90
CA VAL A 57 16.31 5.58 8.96
C VAL A 57 17.79 5.57 9.32
N GLU A 58 18.63 5.98 8.38
CA GLU A 58 20.05 6.18 8.64
C GLU A 58 20.37 7.66 8.65
N ALA A 59 20.86 8.16 9.78
CA ALA A 59 21.33 9.54 9.91
C ALA A 59 22.84 9.55 10.14
N ASN A 60 23.58 10.08 9.16
CA ASN A 60 25.03 10.24 9.24
C ASN A 60 25.40 11.74 9.33
N GLY A 61 25.95 12.17 10.48
CA GLY A 61 26.33 13.57 10.70
C GLY A 61 27.29 13.80 11.87
N PHE A 62 28.27 14.69 11.66
CA PHE A 62 29.18 15.28 12.69
C PHE A 62 29.80 14.30 13.71
N GLY A 63 30.37 13.18 13.23
CA GLY A 63 31.24 12.31 14.03
C GLY A 63 30.55 11.13 14.75
N GLY A 64 29.27 10.87 14.45
CA GLY A 64 28.56 9.67 14.90
C GLY A 64 27.54 9.20 13.86
N SER A 65 27.28 7.89 13.86
CA SER A 65 26.23 7.25 13.06
C SER A 65 25.18 6.70 14.02
N ALA A 66 23.92 7.07 13.81
CA ALA A 66 22.78 6.51 14.54
C ALA A 66 21.91 5.75 13.54
N SER A 67 21.75 4.45 13.78
CA SER A 67 20.89 3.55 13.01
C SER A 67 19.78 3.08 13.93
N ASP A 68 18.53 3.40 13.60
CA ASP A 68 17.36 2.83 14.26
C ASP A 68 16.55 2.05 13.21
N SER A 69 16.14 0.85 13.57
CA SER A 69 15.47 -0.09 12.67
C SER A 69 14.22 -0.59 13.36
N ASP A 70 13.08 -0.03 13.00
CA ASP A 70 11.76 -0.46 13.47
C ASP A 70 11.09 -1.28 12.37
N SER A 71 10.61 -2.47 12.75
CA SER A 71 9.90 -3.38 11.87
C SER A 71 8.54 -3.72 12.47
N ASP A 72 7.48 -3.17 11.89
CA ASP A 72 6.11 -3.42 12.33
C ASP A 72 5.39 -4.32 11.32
N THR A 73 4.75 -5.36 11.84
CA THR A 73 3.92 -6.28 11.05
C THR A 73 2.47 -6.09 11.43
N GLY A 74 1.66 -5.61 10.49
CA GLY A 74 0.25 -5.29 10.69
C GLY A 74 -0.68 -6.23 9.94
N VAL A 75 -1.90 -6.35 10.46
CA VAL A 75 -3.03 -6.86 9.67
C VAL A 75 -3.43 -5.78 8.69
N ALA A 76 -3.61 -6.17 7.44
CA ALA A 76 -3.94 -5.27 6.36
C ALA A 76 -5.17 -5.78 5.61
N GLY A 77 -6.16 -4.94 5.39
CA GLY A 77 -7.41 -5.33 4.77
C GLY A 77 -8.18 -4.13 4.27
N GLY A 78 -9.05 -4.34 3.30
CA GLY A 78 -9.82 -3.28 2.69
C GLY A 78 -11.09 -3.80 2.06
N ILE A 79 -12.01 -2.89 1.84
CA ILE A 79 -13.24 -3.14 1.10
C ILE A 79 -13.36 -2.11 0.00
N GLY A 80 -13.80 -2.55 -1.17
CA GLY A 80 -14.01 -1.73 -2.33
C GLY A 80 -15.35 -2.03 -2.97
N LEU A 81 -15.89 -1.00 -3.59
CA LEU A 81 -17.09 -1.07 -4.39
C LEU A 81 -16.75 -0.52 -5.77
N GLY A 82 -17.09 -1.30 -6.79
CA GLY A 82 -16.89 -0.90 -8.17
C GLY A 82 -18.16 -0.97 -8.98
N TYR A 83 -18.19 -0.14 -10.01
CA TYR A 83 -19.26 -0.04 -10.99
C TYR A 83 -18.68 -0.23 -12.40
N LEU A 84 -19.17 -1.26 -13.08
CA LEU A 84 -18.89 -1.56 -14.48
C LEU A 84 -19.73 -0.65 -15.38
N VAL A 85 -19.17 0.49 -15.78
CA VAL A 85 -19.83 1.39 -16.74
C VAL A 85 -20.08 0.64 -18.06
N ASN A 86 -19.09 -0.14 -18.50
CA ASN A 86 -19.15 -0.98 -19.69
C ASN A 86 -18.42 -2.31 -19.42
N PRO A 87 -18.60 -3.36 -20.25
CA PRO A 87 -17.81 -4.59 -20.17
C PRO A 87 -16.29 -4.36 -20.22
N ASN A 88 -15.87 -3.21 -20.76
CA ASN A 88 -14.49 -2.78 -20.93
C ASN A 88 -14.03 -1.71 -19.95
N ILE A 89 -14.93 -1.10 -19.18
CA ILE A 89 -14.62 0.02 -18.28
C ILE A 89 -15.30 -0.20 -16.94
N ALA A 90 -14.50 -0.25 -15.88
CA ALA A 90 -14.98 -0.28 -14.51
C ALA A 90 -14.36 0.87 -13.71
N ILE A 91 -15.14 1.47 -12.82
CA ILE A 91 -14.67 2.43 -11.84
C ILE A 91 -14.75 1.74 -10.48
N GLU A 92 -13.73 1.87 -9.64
CA GLU A 92 -13.73 1.33 -8.28
C GLU A 92 -13.25 2.34 -7.26
N GLY A 93 -13.93 2.38 -6.13
CA GLY A 93 -13.44 3.01 -4.91
C GLY A 93 -13.12 1.89 -3.92
N GLU A 94 -11.92 1.91 -3.35
CA GLU A 94 -11.46 0.96 -2.33
C GLU A 94 -10.97 1.74 -1.11
N TYR A 95 -11.39 1.30 0.06
CA TYR A 95 -10.88 1.77 1.34
C TYR A 95 -10.10 0.63 1.97
N ALA A 96 -8.83 0.86 2.28
CA ALA A 96 -7.90 -0.16 2.75
C ALA A 96 -7.11 0.32 3.95
N ILE A 97 -7.04 -0.50 4.97
CA ILE A 97 -6.24 -0.32 6.16
C ILE A 97 -5.01 -1.21 5.97
N VAL A 98 -3.80 -0.66 6.02
CA VAL A 98 -2.56 -1.41 5.74
C VAL A 98 -1.73 -1.67 7.01
N ALA A 99 -1.86 -0.81 8.02
CA ALA A 99 -1.23 -0.95 9.33
C ALA A 99 -2.13 -0.28 10.38
N GLU A 100 -1.84 -0.45 11.67
CA GLU A 100 -2.67 0.08 12.79
C GLU A 100 -3.01 1.57 12.67
N ASP A 101 -2.21 2.36 11.95
CA ASP A 101 -2.41 3.81 11.75
C ASP A 101 -2.46 4.27 10.27
N ILE A 102 -2.53 3.36 9.28
CA ILE A 102 -2.50 3.74 7.86
C ILE A 102 -3.79 3.34 7.15
N ASP A 103 -4.63 4.35 6.89
CA ASP A 103 -5.79 4.28 6.02
C ASP A 103 -5.45 4.76 4.60
N LEU A 104 -5.83 3.97 3.60
CA LEU A 104 -5.67 4.24 2.17
C LEU A 104 -7.04 4.28 1.50
N LEU A 105 -7.38 5.43 0.93
CA LEU A 105 -8.51 5.57 0.02
C LEU A 105 -7.99 5.55 -1.42
N THR A 106 -8.37 4.53 -2.17
CA THR A 106 -8.01 4.36 -3.58
C THR A 106 -9.24 4.57 -4.45
N ILE A 107 -9.12 5.39 -5.48
CA ILE A 107 -10.13 5.53 -6.53
C ILE A 107 -9.45 5.21 -7.85
N GLY A 108 -9.96 4.20 -8.55
CA GLY A 108 -9.38 3.67 -9.77
C GLY A 108 -10.40 3.53 -10.89
N ALA A 109 -9.90 3.60 -12.12
CA ALA A 109 -10.64 3.18 -13.31
C ALA A 109 -9.88 2.04 -13.99
N ASN A 110 -10.53 0.89 -14.14
CA ASN A 110 -10.01 -0.28 -14.81
C ASN A 110 -10.51 -0.30 -16.26
N PHE A 111 -9.57 -0.31 -17.21
CA PHE A 111 -9.85 -0.48 -18.63
C PHE A 111 -9.41 -1.88 -19.06
N LYS A 112 -10.32 -2.64 -19.65
CA LYS A 112 -10.06 -3.97 -20.18
C LYS A 112 -10.12 -3.94 -21.71
N PHE A 113 -8.97 -4.11 -22.35
CA PHE A 113 -8.77 -4.24 -23.79
C PHE A 113 -8.75 -5.71 -24.22
#